data_AF-A0A9J9HEM9-F1
#
_entry.id   AF-A0A9J9HEM9-F1
#
_cell.length_a   1.000
_cell.length_b   1.000
_cell.length_c   1.000
_cell.angle_alpha   90.00
_cell.angle_beta   90.00
_cell.angle_gamma   90.00
#
_symmetry.space_group_name_H-M   'P 1'
#
loop_
_entity.id
_entity.type
_entity.pdbx_description
1 polymer ?
#
loop_
_entity_poly.entity_id
_entity_poly.type
_entity_poly.pdbx_seq_one_letter_code
_entity_poly.pdbx_strand_id
1 'polypeptide(L)' 'MLVMEKPTPSHLSMQARISPMRTIQAPQGHEGIGNALRAAFDPGSYGLPDDLARLLSKLDRK' A
#
# COMPACT_ATOMS: atom_id res chain seq x y z
N MET A 1 -54.91 10.05 -25.84
CA MET A 1 -53.77 9.72 -24.97
C MET A 1 -52.52 10.21 -25.68
N LEU A 2 -51.99 11.38 -25.31
CA LEU A 2 -50.81 11.99 -25.94
C LEU A 2 -49.55 11.39 -25.32
N VAL A 3 -48.72 10.75 -26.15
CA VAL A 3 -47.40 10.25 -25.78
C VAL A 3 -46.44 11.45 -25.76
N MET A 4 -45.84 11.75 -24.61
CA MET A 4 -44.74 12.70 -24.50
C MET A 4 -43.41 11.95 -24.62
N GLU A 5 -42.77 12.08 -25.79
CA GLU A 5 -41.38 11.69 -26.01
C GLU A 5 -40.45 12.56 -25.13
N LYS A 6 -39.54 11.91 -24.41
CA LYS A 6 -38.63 12.56 -23.46
C LYS A 6 -37.36 13.03 -24.22
N PRO A 7 -36.88 14.28 -24.09
CA PRO A 7 -35.77 14.77 -24.89
C PRO A 7 -34.44 14.08 -24.56
N THR A 8 -33.73 13.68 -25.61
CA THR A 8 -32.39 13.09 -25.60
C THR A 8 -31.34 14.08 -25.09
N PRO A 9 -30.48 13.72 -24.11
CA PRO A 9 -29.37 14.58 -23.73
C PRO A 9 -28.24 14.45 -24.74
N SER A 10 -28.00 15.56 -25.44
CA SER A 10 -26.91 15.76 -26.39
C SER A 10 -25.54 15.84 -25.70
N HIS A 11 -24.63 14.99 -26.17
CA HIS A 11 -23.23 15.29 -26.49
C HIS A 11 -22.48 16.31 -25.59
N LEU A 12 -22.12 15.91 -24.36
CA LEU A 12 -21.05 16.57 -23.62
C LEU A 12 -19.75 15.77 -23.77
N SER A 13 -18.97 16.16 -24.78
CA SER A 13 -17.56 15.78 -24.88
C SER A 13 -16.78 16.46 -23.76
N MET A 14 -16.64 15.78 -22.63
CA MET A 14 -15.57 16.06 -21.69
C MET A 14 -14.70 14.81 -21.65
N GLN A 15 -13.69 14.76 -22.52
CA GLN A 15 -12.54 13.90 -22.29
C GLN A 15 -11.78 14.42 -21.07
N ALA A 16 -12.34 14.16 -19.88
CA ALA A 16 -11.54 14.07 -18.68
C ALA A 16 -10.55 12.95 -18.94
N ARG A 17 -9.25 13.28 -19.04
CA ARG A 17 -8.18 12.28 -18.95
C ARG A 17 -8.19 11.76 -17.53
N ILE A 18 -9.14 10.87 -17.25
CA ILE A 18 -9.17 10.09 -16.02
C ILE A 18 -7.98 9.15 -16.15
N SER A 19 -6.88 9.50 -15.48
CA SER A 19 -5.84 8.53 -15.18
C SER A 19 -6.55 7.28 -14.66
N PRO A 20 -6.31 6.07 -15.21
CA PRO A 20 -7.09 4.90 -14.84
C PRO A 20 -7.02 4.78 -13.33
N MET A 21 -8.16 5.04 -12.68
CA MET A 21 -8.30 5.00 -11.24
C MET A 21 -8.09 3.54 -10.89
N ARG A 22 -6.84 3.17 -10.60
CA ARG A 22 -6.49 1.83 -10.18
C ARG A 22 -7.11 1.68 -8.80
N THR A 23 -8.26 1.02 -8.75
CA THR A 23 -8.90 0.65 -7.49
C THR A 23 -7.89 -0.19 -6.72
N ILE A 24 -7.21 0.43 -5.77
CA ILE A 24 -6.34 -0.28 -4.85
C ILE A 24 -7.28 -1.10 -3.99
N GLN A 25 -7.26 -2.42 -4.18
CA GLN A 25 -8.05 -3.34 -3.38
C GLN A 25 -7.59 -3.22 -1.92
N ALA A 26 -8.56 -3.15 -1.01
CA ALA A 26 -8.23 -3.23 0.41
C ALA A 26 -7.54 -4.58 0.68
N PRO A 27 -6.48 -4.61 1.51
CA PRO A 27 -5.88 -5.86 1.94
C PRO A 27 -6.95 -6.78 2.50
N GLN A 28 -6.85 -8.08 2.23
CA GLN A 28 -7.76 -9.05 2.83
C GLN A 28 -7.68 -8.95 4.35
N GLY A 29 -8.75 -9.29 5.07
CA GLY A 29 -8.82 -9.10 6.53
C GLY A 29 -7.67 -9.74 7.34
N HIS A 30 -7.03 -10.77 6.79
CA HIS A 30 -5.86 -11.44 7.37
C HIS A 30 -4.50 -10.82 6.97
N GLU A 31 -4.45 -9.95 5.97
CA GLU A 31 -3.22 -9.34 5.44
C GLU A 31 -2.77 -8.12 6.23
N GLY A 32 -3.69 -7.47 6.97
CA GLY A 32 -3.39 -6.22 7.68
C GLY A 32 -2.26 -6.38 8.71
N ILE A 33 -2.31 -7.41 9.54
CA ILE A 33 -1.31 -7.64 10.60
C ILE A 33 0.04 -8.05 9.98
N GLY A 34 0.04 -8.95 9.00
CA GLY A 34 1.26 -9.40 8.33
C GLY A 34 1.97 -8.25 7.60
N ASN A 35 1.21 -7.39 6.94
CA ASN A 35 1.74 -6.21 6.28
C ASN A 35 2.25 -5.16 7.27
N ALA A 36 1.55 -4.97 8.39
CA ALA A 36 2.00 -4.06 9.45
C ALA A 36 3.32 -4.53 10.08
N LEU A 37 3.46 -5.83 10.38
CA LEU A 37 4.71 -6.39 10.89
C LEU A 37 5.84 -6.23 9.86
N ARG A 38 5.60 -6.57 8.59
CA ARG A 38 6.60 -6.41 7.53
C ARG A 38 7.02 -4.95 7.31
N ALA A 39 6.12 -3.99 7.53
CA ALA A 39 6.44 -2.56 7.47
C ALA A 39 7.18 -2.07 8.71
N ALA A 40 6.89 -2.63 9.89
CA ALA A 40 7.54 -2.27 11.15
C ALA A 40 8.97 -2.83 11.26
N PHE A 41 9.25 -3.96 10.62
CA PHE A 41 10.56 -4.60 10.63
C PHE A 41 11.27 -4.36 9.28
N ASP A 42 12.27 -3.49 9.28
CA ASP A 42 13.17 -3.32 8.13
C ASP A 42 14.19 -4.49 8.08
N PRO A 43 14.12 -5.39 7.09
CA PRO A 43 15.11 -6.46 6.95
C PRO A 43 16.52 -5.94 6.64
N GLY A 44 16.68 -4.70 6.18
CA GLY A 44 17.97 -4.06 5.91
C GLY A 44 18.65 -3.46 7.14
N SER A 45 17.91 -3.24 8.23
CA SER A 45 18.43 -2.66 9.48
C SER A 45 19.08 -3.69 10.41
N TYR A 46 19.23 -4.94 9.98
CA TYR A 46 19.82 -6.06 10.76
C TYR A 46 21.37 -6.02 10.83
N GLY A 47 21.99 -4.85 10.72
CA GLY A 47 23.38 -4.71 11.14
C GLY A 47 23.46 -4.87 12.64
N LEU A 48 24.22 -5.86 13.14
CA LEU A 48 24.53 -5.96 14.56
C LEU A 48 25.21 -4.64 14.99
N PRO A 49 24.64 -3.87 15.93
CA PRO A 49 25.28 -2.66 16.41
C PRO A 49 26.70 -2.94 16.89
N ASP A 50 27.65 -2.08 16.52
CA ASP A 50 29.08 -2.26 16.82
C ASP A 50 29.35 -2.48 18.32
N ASP A 51 28.56 -1.84 19.18
CA ASP A 51 28.66 -2.00 20.63
C ASP A 51 28.28 -3.41 21.09
N LEU A 52 27.26 -4.01 20.47
CA LEU A 52 26.87 -5.40 20.75
C LEU A 52 27.91 -6.37 20.20
N ALA A 53 28.48 -6.11 19.02
CA ALA A 53 29.59 -6.91 18.48
C ALA A 53 30.81 -6.88 19.40
N ARG A 54 31.17 -5.70 19.93
CA ARG A 54 32.25 -5.53 20.90
C ARG A 54 31.98 -6.27 22.20
N LEU A 55 30.75 -6.23 22.71
CA LEU A 55 30.38 -6.95 23.93
C LEU A 55 30.51 -8.47 23.74
N LEU A 56 29.99 -9.01 22.63
CA LEU A 56 30.10 -10.43 22.31
C LEU A 56 31.56 -10.88 22.17
N SER A 57 32.41 -10.07 21.54
CA SER A 57 33.84 -10.38 21.39
C SER A 57 34.61 -10.45 22.73
N LYS A 58 34.09 -9.81 23.78
CA LYS A 58 34.68 -9.89 25.13
C LYS A 58 34.25 -11.16 25.86
N LEU A 59 33.05 -11.66 25.58
CA LEU A 59 32.57 -12.93 26.14
C LEU A 59 33.28 -14.13 25.52
N ASP A 60 33.56 -14.07 24.22
CA ASP A 60 34.24 -15.13 23.46
C ASP A 60 35.72 -15.35 23.85
N ARG A 61 36.32 -14.42 24.59
CA ARG A 61 37.73 -14.47 25.03
C ARG A 61 37.94 -15.12 26.41
N LYS A 62 36.91 -15.76 26.97
CA LYS A 62 36.99 -16.52 28.22
C LYS A 62 36.91 -18.02 27.93
#